data_AF-A0A951G835-F1
#
_entry.id   AF-A0A951G835-F1
#
_cell.length_a   1.000
_cell.length_b   1.000
_cell.length_c   1.000
_cell.angle_alpha   90.00
_cell.angle_beta   90.00
_cell.angle_gamma   90.00
#
_symmetry.space_group_name_H-M   'P 1'
#
loop_
_entity.id
_entity.type
_entity.pdbx_description
1 polymer ?
#
loop_
_entity_poly.entity_id
_entity_poly.type
_entity_poly.pdbx_seq_one_letter_code
_entity_poly.pdbx_strand_id
1 'polypeptide(L)'
;MAEAVEAARTGTGGVAFELDRIEMANGDRLEVNGRWFGVRGRRFIRPSLTLVADEEHRRLLADLDHKPWAAEDGEPWKATFPYEEQEDHWVEAELNVAPDITIPLPMPGSQRARRRRRPGAAADGPAPSRRPHPPSPELVKARREIHRLARELERKEAEIAELSSELELRGAKLEEVSGARDAARLAHEAAAEERERLMRARGEALALRDEATAERDGAVRAREDAMRLRDGALAARDEALAERRSAIDERNEIAAKVAAALAAQESALAERDDFAADRDALREERDAAFRARDEALAARGKVASERDSLNATVEQLRVERDDAVASHGAALVMRNAANAPPAYRREGHRLLHFLPALVVVVIALLAAVLFHVF
;
A
#
# COMPACT_ATOMS: atom_id res chain seq x y z
N MET A 1 -9.78 90.69 -13.43
CA MET A 1 -10.98 90.38 -14.23
C MET A 1 -10.56 89.30 -15.21
N ALA A 2 -11.24 88.16 -15.25
CA ALA A 2 -10.85 87.04 -16.10
C ALA A 2 -11.12 87.41 -17.58
N GLU A 3 -10.06 87.57 -18.35
CA GLU A 3 -10.11 87.87 -19.78
C GLU A 3 -10.19 86.55 -20.54
N ALA A 4 -11.31 86.30 -21.22
CA ALA A 4 -11.59 85.05 -21.91
C ALA A 4 -11.75 85.32 -23.42
N VAL A 5 -11.11 84.49 -24.25
CA VAL A 5 -11.42 84.44 -25.69
C VAL A 5 -12.49 83.37 -25.90
N GLU A 6 -13.63 83.79 -26.47
CA GLU A 6 -14.74 82.90 -26.79
C GLU A 6 -14.65 82.41 -28.24
N ALA A 7 -14.76 81.08 -28.41
CA ALA A 7 -15.06 80.36 -29.65
C ALA A 7 -14.21 80.72 -30.89
N ALA A 8 -13.12 79.98 -31.11
CA ALA A 8 -12.34 80.04 -32.37
C ALA A 8 -12.13 78.63 -32.95
N ARG A 9 -12.45 78.46 -34.23
CA ARG A 9 -12.11 77.23 -34.97
C ARG A 9 -10.82 77.43 -35.74
N THR A 10 -9.82 76.60 -35.46
CA THR A 10 -8.52 76.60 -36.15
C THR A 10 -8.17 75.18 -36.56
N GLY A 11 -7.43 75.01 -37.67
CA GLY A 11 -7.20 73.68 -38.21
C GLY A 11 -6.09 73.63 -39.25
N THR A 12 -5.44 72.48 -39.33
CA THR A 12 -4.32 72.17 -40.22
C THR A 12 -4.42 70.70 -40.65
N GLY A 13 -4.16 70.39 -41.92
CA GLY A 13 -4.03 69.00 -42.39
C GLY A 13 -5.24 68.08 -42.14
N GLY A 14 -6.47 68.59 -42.28
CA GLY A 14 -7.71 67.82 -42.08
C GLY A 14 -8.13 67.62 -40.62
N VAL A 15 -7.36 68.15 -39.66
CA VAL A 15 -7.70 68.22 -38.24
C VAL A 15 -8.19 69.62 -37.93
N ALA A 16 -9.27 69.73 -37.18
CA ALA A 16 -9.77 70.99 -36.67
C ALA A 16 -9.89 70.94 -35.14
N PHE A 17 -9.63 72.07 -34.50
CA PHE A 17 -9.87 72.29 -33.10
C PHE A 17 -10.82 73.46 -32.93
N GLU A 18 -11.93 73.20 -32.25
CA GLU A 18 -12.89 74.20 -31.83
C GLU A 18 -12.53 74.61 -30.41
N LEU A 19 -11.93 75.78 -30.26
CA LEU A 19 -11.58 76.33 -28.97
C LEU A 19 -12.85 76.80 -28.26
N ASP A 20 -13.18 76.19 -27.12
CA ASP A 20 -14.32 76.61 -26.30
C ASP A 20 -13.92 77.78 -25.40
N ARG A 21 -12.74 77.70 -24.75
CA ARG A 21 -12.21 78.78 -23.90
C ARG A 21 -10.70 78.66 -23.65
N ILE A 22 -9.99 79.78 -23.65
CA ILE A 22 -8.67 79.91 -23.01
C ILE A 22 -8.79 80.92 -21.87
N GLU A 23 -8.42 80.52 -20.67
CA GLU A 23 -8.45 81.38 -19.49
C GLU A 23 -7.21 81.21 -18.62
N MET A 24 -6.84 82.27 -17.91
CA MET A 24 -5.80 82.22 -16.90
C MET A 24 -6.43 81.79 -15.57
N ALA A 25 -6.08 80.60 -15.11
CA ALA A 25 -6.52 80.04 -13.83
C ALA A 25 -5.50 80.37 -12.74
N ASN A 26 -5.97 80.91 -11.61
CA ASN A 26 -5.18 81.15 -10.39
C ASN A 26 -3.93 82.06 -10.51
N GLY A 27 -3.70 82.68 -11.67
CA GLY A 27 -2.59 83.62 -11.90
C GLY A 27 -1.24 82.97 -12.25
N ASP A 28 -1.16 81.64 -12.23
CA ASP A 28 0.07 80.88 -12.50
C ASP A 28 -0.12 79.80 -13.58
N ARG A 29 -1.32 79.69 -14.19
CA ARG A 29 -1.69 78.61 -15.11
C ARG A 29 -2.60 79.12 -16.23
N LEU A 30 -2.35 78.63 -17.44
CA LEU A 30 -3.22 78.82 -18.60
C LEU A 30 -4.01 77.53 -18.87
N GLU A 31 -5.34 77.62 -18.85
CA GLU A 31 -6.23 76.51 -19.18
C GLU A 31 -6.78 76.65 -20.59
N VAL A 32 -6.61 75.61 -21.40
CA VAL A 32 -7.13 75.52 -22.77
C VAL A 32 -8.21 74.44 -22.80
N ASN A 33 -9.43 74.84 -23.17
CA ASN A 33 -10.59 73.97 -23.31
C ASN A 33 -11.12 74.05 -24.74
N GLY A 34 -11.46 72.91 -25.33
CA GLY A 34 -12.04 72.86 -26.67
C GLY A 34 -12.38 71.44 -27.12
N ARG A 35 -12.64 71.27 -28.41
CA ARG A 35 -13.03 69.98 -29.02
C ARG A 35 -12.22 69.73 -30.28
N TRP A 36 -11.73 68.50 -30.43
CA TRP A 36 -10.98 68.08 -31.60
C TRP A 36 -11.87 67.38 -32.63
N PHE A 37 -11.62 67.62 -33.91
CA PHE A 37 -12.31 67.00 -35.04
C PHE A 37 -11.29 66.49 -36.08
N GLY A 38 -11.55 65.34 -36.69
CA GLY A 38 -10.65 64.70 -37.66
C GLY A 38 -9.46 63.96 -37.05
N VAL A 39 -9.53 63.60 -35.75
CA VAL A 39 -8.38 63.06 -34.98
C VAL A 39 -8.35 61.52 -34.86
N ARG A 40 -9.33 60.83 -35.46
CA ARG A 40 -9.45 59.36 -35.40
C ARG A 40 -8.18 58.67 -35.92
N GLY A 41 -7.57 57.83 -35.08
CA GLY A 41 -6.36 57.08 -35.41
C GLY A 41 -5.04 57.85 -35.21
N ARG A 42 -5.08 59.10 -34.70
CA ARG A 42 -3.89 59.89 -34.38
C ARG A 42 -3.48 59.70 -32.93
N ARG A 43 -2.16 59.63 -32.68
CA ARG A 43 -1.61 59.43 -31.34
C ARG A 43 -1.23 60.77 -30.71
N PHE A 44 -2.02 61.19 -29.73
CA PHE A 44 -1.73 62.38 -28.94
C PHE A 44 -0.53 62.11 -28.02
N ILE A 45 0.38 63.08 -27.94
CA ILE A 45 1.49 63.14 -26.99
C ILE A 45 1.17 64.15 -25.89
N ARG A 46 2.11 64.38 -24.97
CA ARG A 46 1.98 65.46 -23.98
C ARG A 46 1.83 66.81 -24.71
N PRO A 47 0.71 67.53 -24.54
CA PRO A 47 0.50 68.80 -25.21
C PRO A 47 1.57 69.81 -24.83
N SER A 48 1.99 70.62 -25.80
CA SER A 48 2.85 71.76 -25.56
C SER A 48 2.29 73.01 -26.23
N LEU A 49 2.26 74.11 -25.50
CA LEU A 49 1.78 75.41 -25.98
C LEU A 49 2.99 76.33 -26.19
N THR A 50 3.18 76.83 -27.40
CA THR A 50 4.24 77.79 -27.73
C THR A 50 3.62 79.18 -27.84
N LEU A 51 3.96 80.09 -26.92
CA LEU A 51 3.54 81.49 -26.98
C LEU A 51 4.50 82.27 -27.89
N VAL A 52 3.94 83.15 -28.73
CA VAL A 52 4.67 83.94 -29.73
C VAL A 52 4.38 85.43 -29.54
N ALA A 53 5.43 86.23 -29.32
CA ALA A 53 5.40 87.69 -29.26
C ALA A 53 6.55 88.25 -30.09
N ASP A 54 6.25 89.02 -31.14
CA ASP A 54 7.24 89.58 -32.09
C ASP A 54 8.28 88.56 -32.60
N GLU A 55 9.45 88.46 -31.96
CA GLU A 55 10.57 87.55 -32.30
C GLU A 55 10.88 86.51 -31.20
N GLU A 56 10.12 86.49 -30.11
CA GLU A 56 10.31 85.59 -28.97
C GLU A 56 9.31 84.43 -28.98
N HIS A 57 9.81 83.22 -28.70
CA HIS A 57 9.02 82.00 -28.63
C HIS A 57 9.24 81.30 -27.29
N ARG A 58 8.17 81.11 -26.51
CA ARG A 58 8.23 80.41 -25.21
C ARG A 58 7.38 79.15 -25.24
N ARG A 59 8.01 77.98 -25.02
CA ARG A 59 7.31 76.69 -24.99
C ARG A 59 6.95 76.27 -23.57
N LEU A 60 5.66 76.03 -23.34
CA LEU A 60 5.09 75.51 -22.10
C LEU A 60 4.66 74.06 -22.31
N LEU A 61 4.86 73.20 -21.31
CA LEU A 61 4.44 71.80 -21.35
C LEU A 61 3.21 71.61 -20.45
N ALA A 62 2.19 70.91 -20.94
CA ALA A 62 0.95 70.70 -20.17
C ALA A 62 1.22 69.91 -18.89
N ASP A 63 0.63 70.32 -17.78
CA ASP A 63 0.68 69.56 -16.53
C ASP A 63 -0.09 68.23 -16.63
N LEU A 64 0.28 67.28 -15.77
CA LEU A 64 -0.19 65.90 -15.85
C LEU A 64 -1.63 65.70 -15.35
N ASP A 65 -2.27 66.75 -14.84
CA ASP A 65 -3.58 66.71 -14.16
C ASP A 65 -4.74 66.23 -15.07
N HIS A 66 -4.61 66.41 -16.38
CA HIS A 66 -5.64 66.04 -17.36
C HIS A 66 -5.19 64.91 -18.31
N LYS A 67 -4.27 64.06 -17.84
CA LYS A 67 -3.90 62.83 -18.55
C LYS A 67 -5.01 61.77 -18.39
N PRO A 68 -5.40 61.02 -19.44
CA PRO A 68 -4.80 61.00 -20.78
C PRO A 68 -5.36 62.08 -21.72
N TRP A 69 -4.46 62.81 -22.39
CA TRP A 69 -4.82 63.87 -23.36
C TRP A 69 -5.28 63.34 -24.73
N ALA A 70 -5.53 62.03 -24.86
CA ALA A 70 -6.04 61.47 -26.10
C ALA A 70 -7.45 62.02 -26.33
N ALA A 71 -7.63 62.77 -27.43
CA ALA A 71 -8.92 63.34 -27.77
C ALA A 71 -9.75 62.35 -28.60
N GLU A 72 -11.04 62.27 -28.30
CA GLU A 72 -12.04 61.63 -29.15
C GLU A 72 -12.76 62.70 -29.99
N ASP A 73 -13.25 62.31 -31.17
CA ASP A 73 -13.82 63.24 -32.16
C ASP A 73 -15.10 63.91 -31.61
N GLY A 74 -15.05 65.23 -31.41
CA GLY A 74 -16.16 66.04 -30.91
C GLY A 74 -16.36 66.07 -29.39
N GLU A 75 -15.58 65.30 -28.62
CA GLU A 75 -15.64 65.26 -27.15
C GLU A 75 -14.82 66.40 -26.51
N PRO A 76 -15.20 66.89 -25.31
CA PRO A 76 -14.51 67.98 -24.65
C PRO A 76 -13.09 67.56 -24.24
N TRP A 77 -12.14 68.43 -24.54
CA TRP A 77 -10.71 68.24 -24.30
C TRP A 77 -10.15 69.42 -23.51
N LYS A 78 -9.31 69.11 -22.52
CA LYS A 78 -8.70 70.09 -21.62
C LYS A 78 -7.21 69.84 -21.43
N ALA A 79 -6.42 70.91 -21.43
CA ALA A 79 -5.04 70.90 -20.99
C ALA A 79 -4.69 72.18 -20.21
N THR A 80 -3.87 72.03 -19.18
CA THR A 80 -3.42 73.13 -18.32
C THR A 80 -1.92 73.30 -18.45
N PHE A 81 -1.45 74.53 -18.62
CA PHE A 81 -0.04 74.86 -18.83
C PHE A 81 0.43 75.80 -17.72
N PRO A 82 1.57 75.53 -17.04
CA PRO A 82 2.12 76.47 -16.06
C PRO A 82 2.59 77.74 -16.78
N TYR A 83 2.12 78.90 -16.33
CA TYR A 83 2.37 80.22 -16.91
C TYR A 83 2.49 81.28 -15.81
N GLU A 84 3.68 81.82 -15.61
CA GLU A 84 3.90 82.95 -14.70
C GLU A 84 3.59 84.26 -15.42
N GLU A 85 2.69 85.08 -14.88
CA GLU A 85 2.30 86.38 -15.46
C GLU A 85 3.51 87.34 -15.47
N GLN A 86 4.09 87.58 -16.65
CA GLN A 86 5.10 88.61 -16.94
C GLN A 86 4.47 89.63 -17.90
N GLU A 87 4.87 90.92 -17.86
CA GLU A 87 4.28 92.05 -18.63
C GLU A 87 4.41 91.95 -20.17
N ASP A 88 4.69 90.74 -20.69
CA ASP A 88 4.87 90.43 -22.10
C ASP A 88 3.53 90.25 -22.81
N HIS A 89 3.31 91.04 -23.87
CA HIS A 89 2.09 91.02 -24.65
C HIS A 89 2.16 89.92 -25.72
N TRP A 90 1.86 88.66 -25.34
CA TRP A 90 1.82 87.53 -26.28
C TRP A 90 0.70 87.69 -27.32
N VAL A 91 1.03 87.57 -28.61
CA VAL A 91 0.12 87.89 -29.72
C VAL A 91 -0.62 86.65 -30.23
N GLU A 92 0.06 85.50 -30.26
CA GLU A 92 -0.46 84.23 -30.78
C GLU A 92 0.08 83.05 -29.95
N ALA A 93 -0.71 81.99 -29.81
CA ALA A 93 -0.28 80.75 -29.17
C ALA A 93 -0.40 79.57 -30.13
N GLU A 94 0.56 78.67 -30.16
CA GLU A 94 0.51 77.46 -30.99
C GLU A 94 0.41 76.21 -30.11
N LEU A 95 -0.69 75.47 -30.25
CA LEU A 95 -0.91 74.21 -29.54
C LEU A 95 -0.43 73.04 -30.38
N ASN A 96 0.54 72.29 -29.83
CA ASN A 96 1.01 71.04 -30.41
C ASN A 96 0.60 69.86 -29.53
N VAL A 97 -0.10 68.89 -30.12
CA VAL A 97 -0.61 67.69 -29.43
C VAL A 97 -0.17 66.38 -30.07
N ALA A 98 0.42 66.42 -31.27
CA ALA A 98 0.98 65.27 -31.98
C ALA A 98 2.11 65.75 -32.92
N PRO A 99 3.01 64.86 -33.38
CA PRO A 99 4.13 65.26 -34.25
C PRO A 99 3.71 66.02 -35.52
N ASP A 100 2.49 65.80 -36.00
CA ASP A 100 1.89 66.35 -37.21
C ASP A 100 0.70 67.29 -36.95
N ILE A 101 0.39 67.60 -35.67
CA ILE A 101 -0.73 68.46 -35.29
C ILE A 101 -0.21 69.66 -34.49
N THR A 102 -0.09 70.80 -35.18
CA THR A 102 0.13 72.12 -34.60
C THR A 102 -0.99 73.04 -35.06
N ILE A 103 -1.67 73.68 -34.10
CA ILE A 103 -2.81 74.56 -34.36
C ILE A 103 -2.59 75.92 -33.67
N PRO A 104 -2.72 77.04 -34.40
CA PRO A 104 -2.70 78.36 -33.78
C PRO A 104 -3.99 78.61 -32.98
N LEU A 105 -3.86 79.27 -31.84
CA LEU A 105 -4.90 79.65 -30.90
C LEU A 105 -4.80 81.16 -30.64
N PRO A 106 -5.95 81.87 -30.61
CA PRO A 106 -5.98 83.28 -30.23
C PRO A 106 -5.73 83.44 -28.73
N MET A 107 -4.81 84.34 -28.35
CA MET A 107 -4.55 84.68 -26.94
C MET A 107 -5.62 85.65 -26.38
N PRO A 108 -5.97 85.55 -25.09
CA PRO A 108 -6.76 86.58 -24.39
C PRO A 108 -6.02 87.92 -24.44
N GLY A 109 -6.68 88.96 -24.96
CA GLY A 109 -6.14 90.33 -25.04
C GLY A 109 -5.61 90.80 -26.40
N SER A 110 -5.53 89.94 -27.43
CA SER A 110 -4.99 90.37 -28.74
C SER A 110 -6.06 91.00 -29.66
N GLN A 111 -6.14 92.34 -29.68
CA GLN A 111 -6.93 93.07 -30.69
C GLN A 111 -6.29 92.95 -32.08
N ARG A 112 -6.72 91.97 -32.89
CA ARG A 112 -6.19 91.76 -34.25
C ARG A 112 -6.58 92.89 -35.21
N ALA A 113 -5.62 93.74 -35.54
CA ALA A 113 -5.72 94.77 -36.57
C ALA A 113 -5.74 94.15 -37.98
N ARG A 114 -6.83 94.41 -38.72
CA ARG A 114 -7.01 94.06 -40.13
C ARG A 114 -5.90 94.69 -41.00
N ARG A 115 -5.07 93.87 -41.65
CA ARG A 115 -4.16 94.35 -42.72
C ARG A 115 -4.67 93.98 -44.11
N ARG A 116 -4.68 95.01 -44.95
CA ARG A 116 -5.33 95.16 -46.27
C ARG A 116 -4.60 94.38 -47.37
N ARG A 117 -5.39 93.80 -48.28
CA ARG A 117 -5.01 93.42 -49.65
C ARG A 117 -4.81 94.66 -50.55
N ARG A 118 -3.98 94.47 -51.60
CA ARG A 118 -4.03 95.00 -53.01
C ARG A 118 -2.77 95.80 -53.46
N PRO A 119 -2.53 95.99 -54.79
CA PRO A 119 -2.23 95.01 -55.84
C PRO A 119 -1.19 95.54 -56.90
N GLY A 120 -0.93 94.76 -57.97
CA GLY A 120 -0.65 95.16 -59.38
C GLY A 120 0.31 96.32 -59.72
N ALA A 121 1.42 96.12 -60.44
CA ALA A 121 1.51 95.85 -61.88
C ALA A 121 0.98 96.98 -62.80
N ALA A 122 1.91 97.75 -63.37
CA ALA A 122 1.88 98.44 -64.67
C ALA A 122 3.33 98.93 -64.93
N ALA A 123 4.12 98.43 -65.90
CA ALA A 123 4.02 98.61 -67.35
C ALA A 123 3.83 100.09 -67.73
N ASP A 124 4.85 100.79 -68.22
CA ASP A 124 5.26 100.80 -69.64
C ASP A 124 6.33 101.89 -69.89
N GLY A 125 7.29 101.59 -70.74
CA GLY A 125 8.28 102.54 -71.26
C GLY A 125 8.83 102.01 -72.58
N PRO A 126 8.61 102.67 -73.73
CA PRO A 126 8.90 102.09 -75.04
C PRO A 126 10.36 102.30 -75.43
N ALA A 127 11.01 101.25 -75.95
CA ALA A 127 12.31 101.31 -76.61
C ALA A 127 12.22 100.64 -77.99
N PRO A 128 13.00 101.11 -78.98
CA PRO A 128 12.50 101.31 -80.34
C PRO A 128 12.59 100.08 -81.26
N SER A 129 11.71 100.12 -82.26
CA SER A 129 11.62 99.26 -83.44
C SER A 129 12.99 98.98 -84.10
N ARG A 130 13.43 97.71 -84.03
CA ARG A 130 14.43 97.15 -84.95
C ARG A 130 13.72 96.29 -86.00
N ARG A 131 13.97 96.64 -87.26
CA ARG A 131 13.54 95.90 -88.45
C ARG A 131 14.05 94.44 -88.40
N PRO A 132 13.26 93.43 -88.80
CA PRO A 132 13.73 92.05 -88.81
C PRO A 132 14.73 91.86 -89.96
N HIS A 133 16.01 91.70 -89.62
CA HIS A 133 17.01 91.17 -90.54
C HIS A 133 16.80 89.64 -90.63
N PRO A 134 16.88 89.03 -91.83
CA PRO A 134 16.94 87.59 -91.92
C PRO A 134 18.17 87.11 -91.12
N PRO A 135 18.01 86.13 -90.22
CA PRO A 135 19.10 85.69 -89.36
C PRO A 135 20.27 85.19 -90.22
N SER A 136 21.50 85.51 -89.82
CA SER A 136 22.70 85.04 -90.52
C SER A 136 22.72 83.50 -90.58
N PRO A 137 23.26 82.88 -91.64
CA PRO A 137 23.29 81.42 -91.78
C PRO A 137 23.94 80.71 -90.57
N GLU A 138 24.92 81.34 -89.93
CA GLU A 138 25.60 80.83 -88.74
C GLU A 138 24.72 80.87 -87.49
N LEU A 139 23.91 81.92 -87.29
CA LEU A 139 22.93 81.95 -86.19
C LEU A 139 21.83 80.91 -86.37
N VAL A 140 21.44 80.61 -87.62
CA VAL A 140 20.48 79.53 -87.91
C VAL A 140 21.10 78.14 -87.63
N LYS A 141 22.38 77.92 -87.96
CA LYS A 141 23.11 76.69 -87.62
C LYS A 141 23.26 76.52 -86.10
N ALA A 142 23.77 77.53 -85.41
CA ALA A 142 23.92 77.52 -83.96
C ALA A 142 22.57 77.30 -83.24
N ARG A 143 21.48 77.90 -83.73
CA ARG A 143 20.14 77.68 -83.18
C ARG A 143 19.61 76.28 -83.45
N ARG A 144 19.90 75.67 -84.61
CA ARG A 144 19.60 74.25 -84.88
C ARG A 144 20.40 73.32 -83.99
N GLU A 145 21.65 73.67 -83.69
CA GLU A 145 22.55 72.91 -82.83
C GLU A 145 22.14 72.99 -81.36
N ILE A 146 21.81 74.18 -80.85
CA ILE A 146 21.18 74.36 -79.52
C ILE A 146 19.89 73.54 -79.42
N HIS A 147 19.05 73.55 -80.47
CA HIS A 147 17.80 72.78 -80.46
C HIS A 147 18.03 71.26 -80.62
N ARG A 148 19.18 70.84 -81.15
CA ARG A 148 19.60 69.43 -81.17
C ARG A 148 20.10 69.01 -79.79
N LEU A 149 20.99 69.78 -79.19
CA LEU A 149 21.53 69.54 -77.86
C LEU A 149 20.45 69.62 -76.78
N ALA A 150 19.49 70.54 -76.88
CA ALA A 150 18.36 70.61 -75.96
C ALA A 150 17.50 69.34 -76.02
N ARG A 151 17.24 68.82 -77.23
CA ARG A 151 16.52 67.53 -77.39
C ARG A 151 17.33 66.33 -76.90
N GLU A 152 18.65 66.39 -76.97
CA GLU A 152 19.54 65.36 -76.45
C GLU A 152 19.60 65.39 -74.92
N LEU A 153 19.65 66.59 -74.32
CA LEU A 153 19.55 66.81 -72.88
C LEU A 153 18.20 66.32 -72.36
N GLU A 154 17.09 66.69 -73.00
CA GLU A 154 15.74 66.23 -72.63
C GLU A 154 15.62 64.70 -72.68
N ARG A 155 16.22 64.05 -73.69
CA ARG A 155 16.29 62.57 -73.75
C ARG A 155 17.10 61.97 -72.61
N LYS A 156 18.23 62.59 -72.27
CA LYS A 156 19.10 62.12 -71.18
C LYS A 156 18.48 62.38 -69.81
N GLU A 157 17.81 63.49 -69.62
CA GLU A 157 17.03 63.79 -68.42
C GLU A 157 15.85 62.82 -68.27
N ALA A 158 15.17 62.46 -69.36
CA ALA A 158 14.15 61.42 -69.35
C ALA A 158 14.72 60.03 -69.03
N GLU A 159 15.86 59.66 -69.61
CA GLU A 159 16.57 58.40 -69.31
C GLU A 159 17.03 58.34 -67.84
N ILE A 160 17.54 59.44 -67.30
CA ILE A 160 17.90 59.55 -65.88
C ILE A 160 16.66 59.41 -65.00
N ALA A 161 15.56 60.08 -65.33
CA ALA A 161 14.31 59.97 -64.57
C ALA A 161 13.74 58.54 -64.57
N GLU A 162 13.81 57.84 -65.71
CA GLU A 162 13.41 56.44 -65.82
C GLU A 162 14.30 55.51 -64.98
N LEU A 163 15.63 55.66 -65.08
CA LEU A 163 16.58 54.89 -64.27
C LEU A 163 16.45 55.19 -62.78
N SER A 164 16.20 56.44 -62.40
CA SER A 164 15.94 56.82 -61.00
C SER A 164 14.67 56.15 -60.48
N SER A 165 13.58 56.16 -61.25
CA SER A 165 12.34 55.46 -60.89
C SER A 165 12.54 53.95 -60.79
N GLU A 166 13.33 53.36 -61.69
CA GLU A 166 13.66 51.94 -61.63
C GLU A 166 14.51 51.60 -60.38
N LEU A 167 15.47 52.46 -60.01
CA LEU A 167 16.26 52.28 -58.78
C LEU A 167 15.40 52.41 -57.51
N GLU A 168 14.45 53.34 -57.48
CA GLU A 168 13.49 53.46 -56.38
C GLU A 168 12.62 52.21 -56.25
N LEU A 169 12.11 51.69 -57.36
CA LEU A 169 11.32 50.45 -57.38
C LEU A 169 12.15 49.24 -56.93
N ARG A 170 13.39 49.12 -57.42
CA ARG A 170 14.32 48.06 -57.00
C ARG A 170 14.68 48.18 -55.53
N GLY A 171 14.90 49.40 -55.02
CA GLY A 171 15.14 49.67 -53.61
C GLY A 171 13.96 49.24 -52.74
N ALA A 172 12.74 49.63 -53.10
CA ALA A 172 11.53 49.21 -52.42
C ALA A 172 11.37 47.67 -52.42
N LYS A 173 11.70 47.02 -53.54
CA LYS A 173 11.65 45.55 -53.62
C LYS A 173 12.70 44.87 -52.74
N LEU A 174 13.91 45.42 -52.67
CA LEU A 174 14.97 44.90 -51.79
C LEU A 174 14.60 45.04 -50.32
N GLU A 175 13.99 46.16 -49.92
CA GLU A 175 13.49 46.35 -48.56
C GLU A 175 12.37 45.36 -48.22
N GLU A 176 11.42 45.14 -49.13
CA GLU A 176 10.37 44.13 -48.96
C GLU A 176 10.97 42.72 -48.78
N VAL A 177 11.93 42.34 -49.63
CA VAL A 177 12.59 41.03 -49.57
C VAL A 177 13.44 40.90 -48.31
N SER A 178 14.15 41.95 -47.88
CA SER A 178 14.92 41.93 -46.63
C SER A 178 14.00 41.80 -45.43
N GLY A 179 12.92 42.57 -45.37
CA GLY A 179 11.91 42.47 -44.32
C GLY A 179 11.27 41.09 -44.25
N ALA A 180 10.92 40.51 -45.39
CA ALA A 180 10.38 39.14 -45.46
C ALA A 180 11.40 38.09 -45.00
N ARG A 181 12.67 38.23 -45.39
CA ARG A 181 13.76 37.34 -44.97
C ARG A 181 13.97 37.42 -43.46
N ASP A 182 13.99 38.62 -42.90
CA ASP A 182 14.24 38.83 -41.47
C ASP A 182 13.06 38.31 -40.64
N ALA A 183 11.81 38.51 -41.11
CA ALA A 183 10.63 37.89 -40.53
C ALA A 183 10.67 36.36 -40.58
N ALA A 184 11.07 35.77 -41.72
CA ALA A 184 11.23 34.33 -41.86
C ALA A 184 12.31 33.78 -40.91
N ARG A 185 13.42 34.50 -40.75
CA ARG A 185 14.49 34.13 -39.81
C ARG A 185 13.98 34.11 -38.37
N LEU A 186 13.27 35.14 -37.94
CA LEU A 186 12.68 35.20 -36.59
C LEU A 186 11.67 34.07 -36.36
N ALA A 187 10.85 33.76 -37.37
CA ALA A 187 9.92 32.63 -37.29
C ALA A 187 10.65 31.28 -37.17
N HIS A 188 11.76 31.10 -37.90
CA HIS A 188 12.58 29.89 -37.80
C HIS A 188 13.26 29.77 -36.43
N GLU A 189 13.80 30.85 -35.89
CA GLU A 189 14.41 30.88 -34.56
C GLU A 189 13.36 30.53 -33.49
N ALA A 190 12.17 31.14 -33.54
CA ALA A 190 11.07 30.82 -32.63
C ALA A 190 10.61 29.34 -32.73
N ALA A 191 10.50 28.80 -33.94
CA ALA A 191 10.15 27.41 -34.16
C ALA A 191 11.24 26.45 -33.65
N ALA A 192 12.51 26.81 -33.76
CA ALA A 192 13.63 26.03 -33.24
C ALA A 192 13.62 25.99 -31.71
N GLU A 193 13.39 27.14 -31.05
CA GLU A 193 13.24 27.22 -29.59
C GLU A 193 12.07 26.36 -29.10
N GLU A 194 10.92 26.45 -29.76
CA GLU A 194 9.76 25.65 -29.39
C GLU A 194 10.01 24.16 -29.55
N ARG A 195 10.66 23.76 -30.65
CA ARG A 195 11.07 22.37 -30.86
C ARG A 195 12.02 21.90 -29.75
N GLU A 196 12.96 22.73 -29.33
CA GLU A 196 13.87 22.38 -28.25
C GLU A 196 13.14 22.20 -26.91
N ARG A 197 12.19 23.11 -26.59
CA ARG A 197 11.34 23.00 -25.39
C ARG A 197 10.54 21.70 -25.40
N LEU A 198 9.90 21.37 -26.52
CA LEU A 198 9.13 20.13 -26.66
C LEU A 198 10.00 18.88 -26.54
N MET A 199 11.23 18.91 -27.09
CA MET A 199 12.17 17.79 -26.95
C MET A 199 12.65 17.61 -25.51
N ARG A 200 12.89 18.70 -24.77
CA ARG A 200 13.20 18.64 -23.33
C ARG A 200 12.03 18.08 -22.53
N ALA A 201 10.83 18.61 -22.73
CA ALA A 201 9.62 18.13 -22.05
C ALA A 201 9.35 16.65 -22.34
N ARG A 202 9.56 16.20 -23.59
CA ARG A 202 9.47 14.78 -23.95
C ARG A 202 10.53 13.93 -23.23
N GLY A 203 11.76 14.41 -23.16
CA GLY A 203 12.84 13.74 -22.43
C GLY A 203 12.52 13.56 -20.95
N GLU A 204 12.02 14.60 -20.30
CA GLU A 204 11.58 14.56 -18.90
C GLU A 204 10.41 13.59 -18.70
N ALA A 205 9.41 13.62 -19.59
CA ALA A 205 8.28 12.70 -19.52
C ALA A 205 8.70 11.23 -19.68
N LEU A 206 9.69 10.95 -20.55
CA LEU A 206 10.24 9.60 -20.71
C LEU A 206 11.03 9.17 -19.46
N ALA A 207 11.82 10.07 -18.87
CA ALA A 207 12.56 9.77 -17.65
C ALA A 207 11.61 9.42 -16.49
N LEU A 208 10.54 10.21 -16.30
CA LEU A 208 9.51 9.93 -15.29
C LEU A 208 8.79 8.60 -15.53
N ARG A 209 8.50 8.27 -16.79
CA ARG A 209 7.90 6.98 -17.14
C ARG A 209 8.83 5.82 -16.81
N ASP A 210 10.12 5.96 -17.11
CA ASP A 210 11.10 4.92 -16.87
C ASP A 210 11.35 4.72 -15.36
N GLU A 211 11.36 5.81 -14.57
CA GLU A 211 11.39 5.76 -13.10
C GLU A 211 10.16 5.05 -12.53
N ALA A 212 8.94 5.46 -12.93
CA ALA A 212 7.71 4.79 -12.49
C ALA A 212 7.66 3.30 -12.90
N THR A 213 8.25 2.96 -14.04
CA THR A 213 8.37 1.57 -14.50
C THR A 213 9.32 0.78 -13.60
N ALA A 214 10.46 1.35 -13.24
CA ALA A 214 11.42 0.73 -12.33
C ALA A 214 10.84 0.54 -10.92
N GLU A 215 10.10 1.51 -10.41
CA GLU A 215 9.38 1.40 -9.13
C GLU A 215 8.34 0.26 -9.15
N ARG A 216 7.53 0.20 -10.21
CA ARG A 216 6.55 -0.87 -10.41
C ARG A 216 7.22 -2.24 -10.45
N ASP A 217 8.32 -2.38 -11.18
CA ASP A 217 9.05 -3.64 -11.26
C ASP A 217 9.67 -4.03 -9.91
N GLY A 218 10.17 -3.04 -9.15
CA GLY A 218 10.62 -3.24 -7.76
C GLY A 218 9.51 -3.73 -6.84
N ALA A 219 8.33 -3.11 -6.92
CA ALA A 219 7.15 -3.50 -6.14
C ALA A 219 6.66 -4.92 -6.50
N VAL A 220 6.73 -5.30 -7.78
CA VAL A 220 6.40 -6.67 -8.24
C VAL A 220 7.36 -7.68 -7.63
N ARG A 221 8.67 -7.43 -7.67
CA ARG A 221 9.67 -8.33 -7.06
C ARG A 221 9.46 -8.49 -5.56
N ALA A 222 9.24 -7.38 -4.85
CA ALA A 222 8.96 -7.40 -3.41
C ALA A 222 7.70 -8.23 -3.08
N ARG A 223 6.65 -8.11 -3.90
CA ARG A 223 5.44 -8.92 -3.77
C ARG A 223 5.71 -10.40 -4.00
N GLU A 224 6.50 -10.75 -5.02
CA GLU A 224 6.89 -12.14 -5.29
C GLU A 224 7.72 -12.75 -4.16
N ASP A 225 8.66 -11.98 -3.60
CA ASP A 225 9.45 -12.40 -2.45
C ASP A 225 8.55 -12.65 -1.23
N ALA A 226 7.61 -11.75 -0.95
CA ALA A 226 6.63 -11.91 0.13
C ALA A 226 5.74 -13.15 -0.06
N MET A 227 5.31 -13.44 -1.30
CA MET A 227 4.55 -14.65 -1.60
C MET A 227 5.37 -15.92 -1.35
N ARG A 228 6.64 -15.95 -1.80
CA ARG A 228 7.54 -17.09 -1.55
C ARG A 228 7.78 -17.32 -0.05
N LEU A 229 7.95 -16.26 0.74
CA LEU A 229 8.09 -16.35 2.19
C LEU A 229 6.81 -16.89 2.85
N ARG A 230 5.64 -16.40 2.44
CA ARG A 230 4.34 -16.89 2.94
C ARG A 230 4.17 -18.38 2.65
N ASP A 231 4.46 -18.81 1.42
CA ASP A 231 4.27 -20.20 1.02
C ASP A 231 5.25 -21.12 1.77
N GLY A 232 6.49 -20.68 1.99
CA GLY A 232 7.44 -21.39 2.85
C GLY A 232 6.96 -21.51 4.30
N ALA A 233 6.40 -20.43 4.87
CA ALA A 233 5.84 -20.45 6.23
C ALA A 233 4.63 -21.39 6.36
N LEU A 234 3.78 -21.46 5.33
CA LEU A 234 2.65 -22.39 5.29
C LEU A 234 3.12 -23.84 5.20
N ALA A 235 4.12 -24.15 4.38
CA ALA A 235 4.69 -25.49 4.28
C ALA A 235 5.28 -25.95 5.63
N ALA A 236 6.06 -25.09 6.30
CA ALA A 236 6.62 -25.39 7.63
C ALA A 236 5.53 -25.61 8.69
N ARG A 237 4.44 -24.84 8.64
CA ARG A 237 3.29 -25.03 9.53
C ARG A 237 2.63 -26.39 9.28
N ASP A 238 2.41 -26.76 8.03
CA ASP A 238 1.74 -27.99 7.66
C ASP A 238 2.58 -29.22 8.05
N GLU A 239 3.91 -29.15 7.92
CA GLU A 239 4.87 -30.15 8.43
C GLU A 239 4.77 -30.29 9.96
N ALA A 240 4.83 -29.19 10.71
CA ALA A 240 4.70 -29.21 12.16
C ALA A 240 3.34 -29.77 12.64
N LEU A 241 2.26 -29.52 11.90
CA LEU A 241 0.95 -30.10 12.18
C LEU A 241 0.91 -31.61 11.91
N ALA A 242 1.57 -32.09 10.86
CA ALA A 242 1.69 -33.50 10.56
C ALA A 242 2.50 -34.25 11.64
N GLU A 243 3.64 -33.69 12.07
CA GLU A 243 4.43 -34.24 13.18
C GLU A 243 3.62 -34.30 14.48
N ARG A 244 2.93 -33.21 14.81
CA ARG A 244 2.06 -33.17 15.99
C ARG A 244 0.97 -34.24 15.92
N ARG A 245 0.41 -34.48 14.73
CA ARG A 245 -0.61 -35.52 14.55
C ARG A 245 -0.03 -36.92 14.79
N SER A 246 1.14 -37.22 14.23
CA SER A 246 1.85 -38.49 14.47
C SER A 246 2.10 -38.70 15.97
N ALA A 247 2.63 -37.70 16.65
CA ALA A 247 2.91 -37.78 18.09
C ALA A 247 1.63 -38.01 18.93
N ILE A 248 0.49 -37.43 18.54
CA ILE A 248 -0.80 -37.68 19.20
C ILE A 248 -1.26 -39.11 18.97
N ASP A 249 -1.13 -39.63 17.75
CA ASP A 249 -1.55 -40.99 17.40
C ASP A 249 -0.67 -42.02 18.14
N GLU A 250 0.65 -41.82 18.21
CA GLU A 250 1.57 -42.64 19.02
C GLU A 250 1.22 -42.61 20.51
N ARG A 251 0.95 -41.42 21.06
CA ARG A 251 0.54 -41.28 22.47
C ARG A 251 -0.77 -42.04 22.73
N ASN A 252 -1.73 -41.98 21.82
CA ASN A 252 -3.00 -42.69 21.94
C ASN A 252 -2.80 -44.21 21.88
N GLU A 253 -1.89 -44.70 21.04
CA GLU A 253 -1.53 -46.12 20.98
C GLU A 253 -0.88 -46.59 22.30
N ILE A 254 0.06 -45.81 22.85
CA ILE A 254 0.67 -46.09 24.15
C ILE A 254 -0.39 -46.10 25.25
N ALA A 255 -1.29 -45.12 25.27
CA ALA A 255 -2.38 -45.07 26.24
C ALA A 255 -3.30 -46.30 26.16
N ALA A 256 -3.62 -46.77 24.95
CA ALA A 256 -4.40 -47.99 24.74
C ALA A 256 -3.66 -49.24 25.24
N LYS A 257 -2.35 -49.36 24.99
CA LYS A 257 -1.51 -50.46 25.50
C LYS A 257 -1.46 -50.47 27.03
N VAL A 258 -1.30 -49.30 27.66
CA VAL A 258 -1.29 -49.17 29.13
C VAL A 258 -2.65 -49.57 29.71
N ALA A 259 -3.76 -49.10 29.11
CA ALA A 259 -5.10 -49.48 29.55
C ALA A 259 -5.34 -50.99 29.46
N ALA A 260 -4.91 -51.63 28.36
CA ALA A 260 -5.01 -53.07 28.19
C ALA A 260 -4.16 -53.85 29.21
N ALA A 261 -2.93 -53.39 29.48
CA ALA A 261 -2.05 -54.01 30.47
C ALA A 261 -2.62 -53.90 31.90
N LEU A 262 -3.21 -52.75 32.26
CA LEU A 262 -3.88 -52.57 33.54
C LEU A 262 -5.09 -53.49 33.69
N ALA A 263 -5.93 -53.61 32.65
CA ALA A 263 -7.07 -54.53 32.66
C ALA A 263 -6.63 -56.00 32.81
N ALA A 264 -5.55 -56.40 32.12
CA ALA A 264 -4.98 -57.74 32.27
C ALA A 264 -4.42 -57.98 33.67
N GLN A 265 -3.77 -56.98 34.27
CA GLN A 265 -3.27 -57.06 35.65
C GLN A 265 -4.43 -57.20 36.65
N GLU A 266 -5.51 -56.44 36.47
CA GLU A 266 -6.71 -56.53 37.32
C GLU A 266 -7.35 -57.92 37.24
N SER A 267 -7.49 -58.48 36.02
CA SER A 267 -7.98 -59.85 35.83
C SER A 267 -7.08 -60.89 36.51
N ALA A 268 -5.77 -60.78 36.35
CA ALA A 268 -4.82 -61.71 36.98
C ALA A 268 -4.83 -61.62 38.52
N LEU A 269 -5.06 -60.42 39.07
CA LEU A 269 -5.22 -60.24 40.52
C LEU A 269 -6.52 -60.87 41.02
N ALA A 270 -7.63 -60.70 40.28
CA ALA A 270 -8.90 -61.35 40.61
C ALA A 270 -8.76 -62.88 40.60
N GLU A 271 -8.17 -63.46 39.55
CA GLU A 271 -7.90 -64.90 39.49
C GLU A 271 -7.03 -65.38 40.67
N ARG A 272 -5.98 -64.63 41.03
CA ARG A 272 -5.13 -64.97 42.17
C ARG A 272 -5.91 -64.96 43.48
N ASP A 273 -6.81 -64.00 43.66
CA ASP A 273 -7.62 -63.89 44.87
C ASP A 273 -8.65 -65.03 44.95
N ASP A 274 -9.24 -65.45 43.83
CA ASP A 274 -10.08 -66.65 43.74
C ASP A 274 -9.29 -67.92 44.10
N PHE A 275 -8.10 -68.12 43.52
CA PHE A 275 -7.23 -69.25 43.88
C PHE A 275 -6.83 -69.23 45.37
N ALA A 276 -6.64 -68.05 45.96
CA ALA A 276 -6.34 -67.92 47.37
C ALA A 276 -7.54 -68.34 48.23
N ALA A 277 -8.75 -67.95 47.85
CA ALA A 277 -9.99 -68.35 48.52
C ALA A 277 -10.20 -69.87 48.44
N ASP A 278 -10.04 -70.48 47.27
CA ASP A 278 -10.13 -71.94 47.08
C ASP A 278 -9.13 -72.69 47.96
N ARG A 279 -7.88 -72.23 48.01
CA ARG A 279 -6.84 -72.82 48.85
C ARG A 279 -7.19 -72.74 50.33
N ASP A 280 -7.76 -71.62 50.77
CA ASP A 280 -8.13 -71.43 52.17
C ASP A 280 -9.34 -72.29 52.54
N ALA A 281 -10.33 -72.44 51.64
CA ALA A 281 -11.42 -73.42 51.79
C ALA A 281 -10.91 -74.87 51.90
N LEU A 282 -9.99 -75.29 51.03
CA LEU A 282 -9.37 -76.62 51.09
C LEU A 282 -8.59 -76.85 52.41
N ARG A 283 -7.97 -75.79 52.96
CA ARG A 283 -7.31 -75.88 54.27
C ARG A 283 -8.32 -76.08 55.39
N GLU A 284 -9.45 -75.37 55.36
CA GLU A 284 -10.53 -75.54 56.33
C GLU A 284 -11.13 -76.94 56.28
N GLU A 285 -11.38 -77.49 55.08
CA GLU A 285 -11.84 -78.87 54.89
C GLU A 285 -10.85 -79.88 55.45
N ARG A 286 -9.56 -79.71 55.14
CA ARG A 286 -8.48 -80.55 55.68
C ARG A 286 -8.45 -80.52 57.21
N ASP A 287 -8.55 -79.34 57.80
CA ASP A 287 -8.53 -79.18 59.25
C ASP A 287 -9.77 -79.80 59.91
N ALA A 288 -10.95 -79.71 59.27
CA ALA A 288 -12.15 -80.41 59.69
C ALA A 288 -11.99 -81.95 59.60
N ALA A 289 -11.40 -82.46 58.52
CA ALA A 289 -11.12 -83.88 58.35
C ALA A 289 -10.13 -84.39 59.42
N PHE A 290 -9.11 -83.60 59.77
CA PHE A 290 -8.20 -83.94 60.88
C PHE A 290 -8.93 -83.99 62.22
N ARG A 291 -9.79 -83.01 62.54
CA ARG A 291 -10.62 -83.05 63.75
C ARG A 291 -11.49 -84.30 63.80
N ALA A 292 -12.20 -84.61 62.71
CA ALA A 292 -13.04 -85.81 62.63
C ALA A 292 -12.25 -87.12 62.81
N ARG A 293 -11.04 -87.19 62.23
CA ARG A 293 -10.13 -88.33 62.43
C ARG A 293 -9.72 -88.46 63.89
N ASP A 294 -9.34 -87.37 64.53
CA ASP A 294 -8.88 -87.38 65.92
C ASP A 294 -10.02 -87.78 66.88
N GLU A 295 -11.24 -87.32 66.63
CA GLU A 295 -12.46 -87.76 67.33
C GLU A 295 -12.73 -89.26 67.14
N ALA A 296 -12.63 -89.77 65.90
CA ALA A 296 -12.80 -91.19 65.62
C ALA A 296 -11.73 -92.06 66.29
N LEU A 297 -10.48 -91.60 66.32
CA LEU A 297 -9.38 -92.27 67.03
C LEU A 297 -9.63 -92.29 68.54
N ALA A 298 -10.10 -91.18 69.12
CA ALA A 298 -10.47 -91.10 70.53
C ALA A 298 -11.64 -92.05 70.87
N ALA A 299 -12.68 -92.09 70.03
CA ALA A 299 -13.80 -93.02 70.19
C ALA A 299 -13.35 -94.49 70.12
N ARG A 300 -12.50 -94.84 69.15
CA ARG A 300 -11.88 -96.17 69.07
C ARG A 300 -11.06 -96.49 70.32
N GLY A 301 -10.33 -95.52 70.86
CA GLY A 301 -9.60 -95.65 72.12
C GLY A 301 -10.50 -95.99 73.31
N LYS A 302 -11.66 -95.34 73.43
CA LYS A 302 -12.67 -95.66 74.46
C LYS A 302 -13.20 -97.07 74.31
N VAL A 303 -13.62 -97.47 73.10
CA VAL A 303 -14.10 -98.84 72.82
C VAL A 303 -13.04 -99.89 73.15
N ALA A 304 -11.77 -99.61 72.84
CA ALA A 304 -10.67 -100.50 73.20
C ALA A 304 -10.53 -100.64 74.72
N SER A 305 -10.59 -99.54 75.46
CA SER A 305 -10.56 -99.55 76.93
C SER A 305 -11.76 -100.29 77.54
N GLU A 306 -12.97 -100.09 77.00
CA GLU A 306 -14.17 -100.79 77.43
C GLU A 306 -14.03 -102.30 77.17
N ARG A 307 -13.57 -102.70 75.99
CA ARG A 307 -13.28 -104.10 75.66
C ARG A 307 -12.24 -104.69 76.61
N ASP A 308 -11.18 -103.96 76.93
CA ASP A 308 -10.14 -104.44 77.83
C ASP A 308 -10.70 -104.63 79.25
N SER A 309 -11.56 -103.71 79.72
CA SER A 309 -12.27 -103.85 80.99
C SER A 309 -13.24 -105.04 81.00
N LEU A 310 -14.01 -105.24 79.92
CA LEU A 310 -14.91 -106.38 79.76
C LEU A 310 -14.12 -107.69 79.76
N ASN A 311 -13.02 -107.77 79.01
CA ASN A 311 -12.15 -108.93 79.01
C ASN A 311 -11.61 -109.23 80.41
N ALA A 312 -11.20 -108.21 81.18
CA ALA A 312 -10.78 -108.38 82.57
C ALA A 312 -11.92 -108.95 83.45
N THR A 313 -13.15 -108.46 83.29
CA THR A 313 -14.31 -109.03 84.02
C THR A 313 -14.63 -110.46 83.59
N VAL A 314 -14.50 -110.79 82.29
CA VAL A 314 -14.70 -112.15 81.79
C VAL A 314 -13.65 -113.09 82.36
N GLU A 315 -12.39 -112.67 82.41
CA GLU A 315 -11.32 -113.47 83.03
C GLU A 315 -11.57 -113.64 84.55
N GLN A 316 -12.02 -112.61 85.25
CA GLN A 316 -12.42 -112.74 86.66
C GLN A 316 -13.57 -113.75 86.84
N LEU A 317 -14.64 -113.63 86.05
CA LEU A 317 -15.77 -114.57 86.09
C LEU A 317 -15.35 -116.00 85.73
N ARG A 318 -14.38 -116.16 84.81
CA ARG A 318 -13.80 -117.47 84.49
C ARG A 318 -13.12 -118.08 85.70
N VAL A 319 -12.28 -117.31 86.40
CA VAL A 319 -11.61 -117.72 87.65
C VAL A 319 -12.64 -118.07 88.72
N GLU A 320 -13.63 -117.21 88.98
CA GLU A 320 -14.69 -117.47 89.97
C GLU A 320 -15.48 -118.74 89.64
N ARG A 321 -15.79 -118.97 88.35
CA ARG A 321 -16.44 -120.20 87.89
C ARG A 321 -15.54 -121.41 88.09
N ASP A 322 -14.25 -121.32 87.76
CA ASP A 322 -13.29 -122.40 87.98
C ASP A 322 -13.16 -122.73 89.48
N ASP A 323 -13.12 -121.72 90.35
CA ASP A 323 -13.12 -121.89 91.82
C ASP A 323 -14.44 -122.49 92.34
N ALA A 324 -15.58 -122.06 91.81
CA ALA A 324 -16.90 -122.62 92.17
C ALA A 324 -17.03 -124.07 91.70
N VAL A 325 -16.55 -124.41 90.50
CA VAL A 325 -16.48 -125.77 89.99
C VAL A 325 -15.53 -126.61 90.84
N ALA A 326 -14.37 -126.08 91.22
CA ALA A 326 -13.42 -126.75 92.12
C ALA A 326 -14.04 -126.98 93.51
N SER A 327 -14.73 -125.98 94.08
CA SER A 327 -15.43 -126.07 95.37
C SER A 327 -16.60 -127.06 95.32
N HIS A 328 -17.38 -127.07 94.23
CA HIS A 328 -18.44 -128.06 94.02
C HIS A 328 -17.87 -129.46 93.84
N GLY A 329 -16.76 -129.60 93.09
CA GLY A 329 -16.00 -130.83 92.96
C GLY A 329 -15.49 -131.32 94.31
N ALA A 330 -14.92 -130.45 95.13
CA ALA A 330 -14.48 -130.77 96.49
C ALA A 330 -15.67 -131.16 97.38
N ALA A 331 -16.81 -130.46 97.30
CA ALA A 331 -18.02 -130.81 98.03
C ALA A 331 -18.62 -132.15 97.57
N LEU A 332 -18.57 -132.47 96.28
CA LEU A 332 -18.93 -133.78 95.73
C LEU A 332 -17.99 -134.88 96.23
N VAL A 333 -16.68 -134.62 96.26
CA VAL A 333 -15.70 -135.55 96.84
C VAL A 333 -15.96 -135.75 98.33
N MET A 334 -16.20 -134.69 99.10
CA MET A 334 -16.56 -134.77 100.51
C MET A 334 -17.90 -135.48 100.73
N ARG A 335 -18.91 -135.24 99.89
CA ARG A 335 -20.20 -135.94 99.92
C ARG A 335 -20.04 -137.41 99.57
N ASN A 336 -19.21 -137.75 98.59
CA ASN A 336 -18.91 -139.13 98.22
C ASN A 336 -18.05 -139.83 99.29
N ALA A 337 -17.17 -139.10 99.98
CA ALA A 337 -16.41 -139.60 101.13
C ALA A 337 -17.30 -139.79 102.37
N ALA A 338 -18.28 -138.91 102.59
CA ALA A 338 -19.25 -139.00 103.69
C ALA A 338 -20.34 -140.06 103.42
N ASN A 339 -20.72 -140.26 102.16
CA ASN A 339 -21.61 -141.34 101.71
C ASN A 339 -20.85 -142.61 101.31
N ALA A 340 -19.54 -142.70 101.58
CA ALA A 340 -18.80 -143.93 101.35
C ALA A 340 -19.31 -144.99 102.32
N PRO A 341 -19.96 -146.07 101.85
CA PRO A 341 -20.33 -147.17 102.73
C PRO A 341 -19.05 -147.82 103.29
N PRO A 342 -19.04 -148.27 104.56
CA PRO A 342 -17.90 -148.98 105.12
C PRO A 342 -17.86 -150.36 104.47
N ALA A 343 -17.00 -150.56 103.49
CA ALA A 343 -16.72 -151.91 103.00
C ALA A 343 -15.31 -151.96 102.42
N TYR A 344 -14.38 -152.57 103.12
CA TYR A 344 -14.13 -154.02 103.17
C TYR A 344 -12.98 -154.36 102.23
N ARG A 345 -11.88 -154.76 102.87
CA ARG A 345 -10.73 -155.42 102.27
C ARG A 345 -11.22 -156.58 101.40
N ARG A 346 -10.98 -156.51 100.09
CA ARG A 346 -11.04 -157.69 99.21
C ARG A 346 -9.90 -157.65 98.21
N GLU A 347 -8.96 -158.56 98.43
CA GLU A 347 -8.02 -159.05 97.43
C GLU A 347 -8.79 -159.53 96.19
N GLY A 348 -8.26 -159.24 95.00
CA GLY A 348 -8.73 -159.90 93.79
C GLY A 348 -8.45 -159.17 92.49
N HIS A 349 -7.42 -159.67 91.80
CA HIS A 349 -7.23 -159.69 90.35
C HIS A 349 -6.83 -158.42 89.59
N ARG A 350 -5.51 -158.35 89.39
CA ARG A 350 -4.87 -158.07 88.10
C ARG A 350 -5.68 -158.67 86.94
N LEU A 351 -6.11 -157.85 85.97
CA LEU A 351 -6.18 -158.25 84.56
C LEU A 351 -6.40 -157.01 83.65
N LEU A 352 -5.36 -156.73 82.85
CA LEU A 352 -5.40 -156.19 81.49
C LEU A 352 -6.12 -154.86 81.20
N HIS A 353 -5.37 -153.75 81.17
CA HIS A 353 -5.63 -152.59 80.29
C HIS A 353 -4.34 -152.13 79.57
N PHE A 354 -3.57 -153.08 79.03
CA PHE A 354 -2.46 -152.83 78.08
C PHE A 354 -2.88 -153.05 76.61
N LEU A 355 -4.16 -152.88 76.28
CA LEU A 355 -4.68 -153.08 74.91
C LEU A 355 -4.56 -151.88 73.96
N PRO A 356 -4.63 -150.59 74.37
CA PRO A 356 -4.41 -149.50 73.42
C PRO A 356 -2.92 -149.23 73.13
N ALA A 357 -2.01 -149.56 74.05
CA ALA A 357 -0.56 -149.39 73.84
C ALA A 357 0.03 -150.45 72.88
N LEU A 358 -0.49 -151.69 72.89
CA LEU A 358 -0.05 -152.74 71.97
C LEU A 358 -0.42 -152.43 70.51
N VAL A 359 -1.60 -151.84 70.27
CA VAL A 359 -2.04 -151.46 68.92
C VAL A 359 -1.15 -150.36 68.33
N VAL A 360 -0.75 -149.36 69.12
CA VAL A 360 0.17 -148.30 68.66
C VAL A 360 1.56 -148.86 68.36
N VAL A 361 2.07 -149.82 69.16
CA VAL A 361 3.37 -150.46 68.93
C VAL A 361 3.34 -151.40 67.71
N VAL A 362 2.24 -152.14 67.47
CA VAL A 362 2.08 -152.97 66.27
C VAL A 362 1.94 -152.12 65.00
N ILE A 363 1.22 -150.99 65.05
CA ILE A 363 1.15 -150.03 63.93
C ILE A 363 2.52 -149.40 63.66
N ALA A 364 3.28 -149.05 64.72
CA ALA A 364 4.63 -148.52 64.58
C ALA A 364 5.62 -149.56 63.99
N LEU A 365 5.50 -150.83 64.37
CA LEU A 365 6.32 -151.92 63.81
C LEU A 365 5.95 -152.25 62.36
N LEU A 366 4.66 -152.23 62.00
CA LEU A 366 4.22 -152.41 60.60
C LEU A 366 4.66 -151.24 59.71
N ALA A 367 4.63 -150.00 60.22
CA ALA A 367 5.16 -148.84 59.50
C ALA A 367 6.68 -148.90 59.34
N ALA A 368 7.41 -149.37 60.36
CA ALA A 368 8.87 -149.51 60.30
C ALA A 368 9.34 -150.63 59.36
N VAL A 369 8.59 -151.72 59.23
CA VAL A 369 8.88 -152.81 58.27
C VAL A 369 8.51 -152.41 56.83
N LEU A 370 7.48 -151.58 56.62
CA LEU A 370 7.15 -151.04 55.30
C LEU A 370 8.18 -150.02 54.78
N PHE A 371 8.85 -149.29 55.68
CA PHE A 371 9.84 -148.26 55.34
C PHE A 371 11.29 -148.78 55.20
N HIS A 372 11.54 -150.07 55.40
CA HIS A 372 12.90 -150.65 55.33
C HIS A 372 13.11 -151.62 54.16
N VAL A 373 12.20 -151.65 53.17
CA VAL A 373 12.27 -152.51 51.97
C VAL A 373 12.11 -151.73 50.64
N PHE A 374 12.24 -150.40 50.64
CA PHE A 374 12.36 -149.62 49.39
C PHE A 374 13.40 -148.51 49.51
#